data_AF-A0A212KFU2-F1
#
_entry.id   AF-A0A212KFU2-F1
#
_cell.length_a   1.000
_cell.length_b   1.000
_cell.length_c   1.000
_cell.angle_alpha   90.00
_cell.angle_beta   90.00
_cell.angle_gamma   90.00
#
_symmetry.space_group_name_H-M   'P 1'
#
loop_
_entity.id
_entity.type
_entity.pdbx_description
1 polymer ?
#
loop_
_entity_poly.entity_id
_entity_poly.type
_entity_poly.pdbx_seq_one_letter_code
_entity_poly.pdbx_strand_id
1 'polypeptide(L)'
;MPGSARVEYFACREDVEVMLAKGYSVQMVYEQMQEQGRVTCSYSAFCDYVRGGGKRLHSRRKGKQKAPLSTPARTDGPKIINQSQGSFPDPRSMNMKDGI
;
A
#
# COMPACT_ATOMS: atom_id res chain seq x y z
N MET A 1 1.53 -13.14 15.91
CA MET A 1 2.77 -13.76 15.38
C MET A 1 2.76 -13.68 13.85
N PRO A 2 3.52 -12.77 13.22
CA PRO A 2 3.57 -12.67 11.77
C PRO A 2 4.37 -13.86 11.18
N GLY A 3 3.67 -14.82 10.56
CA GLY A 3 4.30 -15.98 9.92
C GLY A 3 3.49 -17.29 10.00
N SER A 4 2.55 -17.42 10.96
CA SER A 4 1.81 -18.67 11.18
C SER A 4 0.97 -19.08 9.97
N ALA A 5 0.25 -18.13 9.36
CA ALA A 5 -0.61 -18.37 8.21
C ALA A 5 0.09 -19.03 7.01
N ARG A 6 1.39 -18.78 6.81
CA ARG A 6 2.13 -19.39 5.70
C ARG A 6 2.51 -20.83 6.02
N VAL A 7 2.88 -21.11 7.26
CA VAL A 7 3.21 -22.45 7.74
C VAL A 7 1.96 -23.32 7.74
N GLU A 8 0.84 -22.79 8.22
CA GLU A 8 -0.48 -23.43 8.21
C GLU A 8 -0.91 -23.79 6.77
N TYR A 9 -0.75 -22.86 5.82
CA TYR A 9 -1.06 -23.15 4.42
C TYR A 9 -0.18 -24.27 3.83
N PHE A 10 1.12 -24.26 4.10
CA PHE A 10 2.02 -25.31 3.59
C PHE A 10 1.68 -26.69 4.18
N ALA A 11 1.27 -26.75 5.44
CA ALA A 11 0.81 -28.00 6.08
C ALA A 11 -0.48 -28.55 5.47
N CYS A 12 -1.23 -27.73 4.71
CA CYS A 12 -2.48 -28.12 4.09
C CYS A 12 -2.41 -28.09 2.56
N ARG A 13 -1.24 -27.78 1.99
CA ARG A 13 -1.09 -27.54 0.55
C ARG A 13 -1.46 -28.77 -0.27
N GLU A 14 -1.04 -29.96 0.15
CA GLU A 14 -1.39 -31.21 -0.52
C GLU A 14 -2.90 -31.45 -0.50
N ASP A 15 -3.56 -31.23 0.64
CA ASP A 15 -5.01 -31.37 0.74
C ASP A 15 -5.74 -30.35 -0.14
N VAL A 16 -5.25 -29.10 -0.23
CA VAL A 16 -5.80 -28.09 -1.14
C VAL A 16 -5.66 -28.56 -2.59
N GLU A 17 -4.48 -29.05 -2.99
CA GLU A 17 -4.23 -29.53 -4.35
C GLU A 17 -5.10 -30.76 -4.68
N VAL A 18 -5.28 -31.69 -3.74
CA VAL A 18 -6.15 -32.87 -3.90
C VAL A 18 -7.62 -32.47 -4.04
N MET A 19 -8.11 -31.52 -3.24
CA MET A 19 -9.49 -31.04 -3.36
C MET A 19 -9.69 -30.25 -4.66
N LEU A 20 -8.73 -29.43 -5.06
CA LEU A 20 -8.80 -28.74 -6.36
C LEU A 20 -8.79 -29.72 -7.54
N ALA A 21 -7.99 -30.79 -7.46
CA ALA A 21 -7.96 -31.85 -8.48
C ALA A 21 -9.29 -32.63 -8.56
N LYS A 22 -9.99 -32.78 -7.43
CA LYS A 22 -11.36 -33.34 -7.38
C LYS A 22 -12.43 -32.40 -7.95
N GLY A 23 -12.09 -31.17 -8.32
CA GLY A 23 -13.01 -30.20 -8.90
C GLY A 23 -13.73 -29.32 -7.88
N TYR A 24 -13.30 -29.31 -6.62
CA TYR A 24 -13.88 -28.39 -5.62
C TYR A 24 -13.48 -26.94 -5.91
N SER A 25 -14.38 -26.01 -5.60
CA SER A 25 -14.08 -24.58 -5.70
C SER A 25 -13.16 -24.13 -4.56
N VAL A 26 -12.35 -23.11 -4.79
CA VAL A 26 -11.41 -22.55 -3.80
C VAL A 26 -12.12 -22.13 -2.51
N GLN A 27 -13.37 -21.65 -2.62
CA GLN A 27 -14.19 -21.27 -1.47
C GLN A 27 -14.55 -22.49 -0.61
N MET A 28 -14.98 -23.60 -1.23
CA MET A 28 -15.32 -24.84 -0.52
C MET A 28 -14.11 -25.42 0.21
N VAL A 29 -12.95 -25.40 -0.43
CA VAL A 29 -11.69 -25.85 0.19
C VAL A 29 -11.36 -24.99 1.42
N TYR A 30 -11.50 -23.66 1.30
CA TYR A 30 -11.24 -22.77 2.42
C TYR A 30 -12.18 -23.00 3.61
N GLU A 31 -13.47 -23.16 3.34
CA GLU A 31 -14.49 -23.37 4.37
C GLU A 31 -14.20 -24.68 5.14
N GLN A 32 -13.89 -25.75 4.41
CA GLN A 32 -13.54 -27.04 5.00
C GLN A 32 -12.22 -27.00 5.78
N MET A 33 -11.19 -26.30 5.27
CA MET A 33 -9.93 -26.10 6.01
C MET A 33 -10.11 -25.28 7.28
N GLN A 34 -11.00 -24.29 7.24
CA GLN A 34 -11.27 -23.41 8.37
C GLN A 34 -12.10 -24.12 9.44
N GLU A 35 -13.08 -24.92 9.03
CA GLU A 35 -13.90 -25.76 9.92
C GLU A 35 -13.06 -26.82 10.63
N GLN A 36 -12.07 -27.40 9.94
CA GLN A 36 -11.07 -28.29 10.55
C GLN A 36 -10.02 -27.56 11.41
N GLY A 37 -10.07 -26.23 11.50
CA GLY A 37 -9.12 -25.43 12.27
C GLY A 37 -7.69 -25.46 11.72
N ARG A 38 -7.49 -25.94 10.49
CA ARG A 38 -6.17 -26.09 9.88
C ARG A 38 -5.64 -24.78 9.29
N VAL A 39 -6.53 -23.85 9.00
CA VAL A 39 -6.20 -22.51 8.49
C VAL A 39 -6.90 -21.47 9.34
N THR A 40 -6.14 -20.57 9.97
CA THR A 40 -6.67 -19.43 10.73
C THR A 40 -6.64 -18.11 9.95
N CYS A 41 -6.07 -18.12 8.75
CA CYS A 41 -5.90 -16.92 7.93
C CYS A 41 -7.19 -16.54 7.19
N SER A 42 -7.33 -15.27 6.80
CA SER A 42 -8.49 -14.81 6.03
C SER A 42 -8.56 -15.42 4.63
N TYR A 43 -9.76 -15.50 4.07
CA TYR A 43 -10.01 -16.00 2.71
C TYR A 43 -9.14 -15.31 1.64
N SER A 44 -8.95 -14.00 1.75
CA SER A 44 -8.09 -13.25 0.82
C SER A 44 -6.62 -13.71 0.89
N ALA A 45 -6.13 -13.97 2.11
CA ALA A 45 -4.79 -14.51 2.30
C ALA A 45 -4.66 -15.92 1.70
N PHE A 46 -5.69 -16.75 1.87
CA PHE A 46 -5.76 -18.09 1.31
C PHE A 46 -5.75 -18.05 -0.23
N CYS A 47 -6.57 -17.21 -0.84
CA CYS A 47 -6.60 -17.01 -2.28
C CYS A 47 -5.24 -16.55 -2.83
N ASP A 48 -4.54 -15.67 -2.11
CA ASP A 48 -3.19 -15.24 -2.47
C ASP A 48 -2.21 -16.42 -2.48
N TYR A 49 -2.31 -17.34 -1.52
CA TYR A 49 -1.44 -18.52 -1.46
C TYR A 49 -1.75 -19.52 -2.56
N VAL A 50 -3.03 -19.77 -2.85
CA VAL A 50 -3.47 -20.67 -3.93
C VAL A 50 -3.02 -20.13 -5.29
N ARG A 51 -3.23 -18.84 -5.56
CA ARG A 51 -2.83 -18.21 -6.84
C ARG A 51 -1.32 -17.97 -6.95
N GLY A 52 -0.65 -17.74 -5.82
CA GLY A 52 0.77 -17.42 -5.75
C GLY A 52 1.70 -18.60 -5.48
N GLY A 53 1.18 -19.84 -5.49
CA GLY A 53 1.99 -21.05 -5.25
C GLY A 53 2.68 -21.06 -3.87
N GLY A 54 1.95 -20.70 -2.81
CA GLY A 54 2.49 -20.63 -1.44
C GLY A 54 3.26 -19.34 -1.11
N LYS A 55 3.13 -18.31 -1.96
CA LYS A 55 3.61 -16.95 -1.71
C LYS A 55 2.43 -15.98 -1.70
N ARG A 56 2.36 -15.10 -0.70
CA ARG A 56 1.35 -14.04 -0.69
C ARG A 56 1.63 -13.03 -1.80
N LEU A 57 0.80 -13.00 -2.84
CA LEU A 57 0.92 -12.05 -3.96
C LEU A 57 0.89 -10.59 -3.50
N HIS A 58 0.07 -10.28 -2.48
CA HIS A 58 -0.03 -8.93 -1.90
C HIS A 58 1.02 -8.65 -0.82
N SER A 59 1.94 -9.58 -0.53
CA SER A 59 3.03 -9.34 0.45
C SER A 59 4.17 -8.49 -0.09
N ARG A 60 4.15 -8.11 -1.37
CA ARG A 60 4.92 -6.95 -1.81
C ARG A 60 4.34 -5.73 -1.10
N ARG A 61 4.88 -5.49 0.11
CA ARG A 61 5.16 -4.15 0.61
C ARG A 61 5.34 -3.30 -0.64
N LYS A 62 4.45 -2.32 -0.86
CA LYS A 62 4.86 -1.07 -1.49
C LYS A 62 6.24 -0.85 -0.93
N GLY A 63 7.25 -0.97 -1.80
CA GLY A 63 8.63 -0.91 -1.39
C GLY A 63 8.74 0.24 -0.42
N LYS A 64 9.50 0.06 0.65
CA LYS A 64 9.98 1.20 1.44
C LYS A 64 10.24 2.33 0.44
N GLN A 65 9.34 3.31 0.35
CA GLN A 65 9.77 4.64 0.05
C GLN A 65 10.70 4.86 1.23
N LYS A 66 12.00 4.68 0.99
CA LYS A 66 12.98 5.27 1.86
C LYS A 66 12.53 6.71 1.88
N ALA A 67 11.85 7.14 2.94
CA ALA A 67 11.81 8.55 3.25
C ALA A 67 13.28 8.95 3.19
N PRO A 68 13.68 9.88 2.31
CA PRO A 68 15.03 10.38 2.41
C PRO A 68 15.12 10.95 3.83
N LEU A 69 15.88 10.28 4.71
CA LEU A 69 16.40 10.93 5.89
C LEU A 69 17.35 12.00 5.36
N SER A 70 16.82 13.15 4.96
CA SER A 70 17.63 14.35 4.94
C SER A 70 17.60 14.87 6.36
N THR A 71 18.63 14.53 7.11
CA THR A 71 19.05 15.26 8.30
C THR A 71 19.11 16.77 8.00
N PRO A 72 18.87 17.63 9.01
CA PRO A 72 18.64 19.05 8.81
C PRO A 72 19.96 19.75 8.48
N ALA A 73 20.16 20.17 7.24
CA ALA A 73 21.15 21.19 6.95
C ALA A 73 20.49 22.55 7.19
N ARG A 74 20.61 23.05 8.41
CA ARG A 74 20.55 24.49 8.68
C ARG A 74 21.63 25.12 7.81
N THR A 75 21.25 25.75 6.71
CA THR A 75 22.07 26.79 6.10
C THR A 75 21.41 28.10 6.47
N ASP A 76 21.88 28.67 7.57
CA ASP A 76 21.75 30.10 7.87
C ASP A 76 22.26 30.89 6.66
N GLY A 77 21.33 31.50 5.93
CA GLY A 77 21.64 32.37 4.81
C GLY A 77 20.36 33.00 4.25
N PRO A 78 20.31 34.33 4.08
CA PRO A 78 19.09 34.97 3.60
C PRO A 78 18.90 34.61 2.12
N LYS A 79 17.77 33.96 1.81
CA LYS A 79 17.38 33.72 0.43
C LYS A 79 16.82 35.02 -0.13
N ILE A 80 17.70 35.84 -0.69
CA ILE A 80 17.32 37.05 -1.42
C ILE A 80 16.60 36.59 -2.70
N ILE A 81 15.27 36.67 -2.70
CA ILE A 81 14.46 36.55 -3.91
C ILE A 81 14.39 37.94 -4.51
N ASN A 82 15.15 38.16 -5.58
CA ASN A 82 15.03 39.35 -6.42
C ASN A 82 14.12 39.00 -7.61
N GLN A 83 12.84 39.40 -7.53
CA GLN A 83 11.98 39.52 -8.71
C GLN A 83 11.42 40.95 -8.75
N SER A 84 12.16 41.78 -9.48
CA SER A 84 11.70 42.82 -10.40
C SER A 84 10.34 43.48 -10.11
N GLN A 85 10.44 44.66 -9.51
CA GLN A 85 9.64 45.87 -9.73
C GLN A 85 8.39 45.74 -10.64
N GLY A 86 7.25 45.45 -10.04
CA GLY A 86 5.99 46.10 -10.39
C GLY A 86 5.68 47.07 -9.26
N SER A 87 5.82 48.37 -9.49
CA SER A 87 5.40 49.38 -8.51
C SER A 87 3.92 49.15 -8.22
N PHE A 88 3.59 48.71 -7.01
CA PHE A 88 2.20 48.71 -6.56
C PHE A 88 1.73 50.18 -6.62
N PRO A 89 0.75 50.52 -7.47
CA PRO A 89 0.31 51.90 -7.57
C PRO A 89 -0.28 52.33 -6.23
N ASP A 90 0.13 53.51 -5.76
CA ASP A 90 -0.37 54.09 -4.52
C ASP A 90 -1.91 54.12 -4.58
N PRO A 91 -2.63 53.53 -3.61
CA PRO A 91 -4.09 53.40 -3.65
C PRO A 91 -4.82 54.75 -3.68
N ARG A 92 -4.13 55.86 -3.42
CA ARG A 92 -4.68 57.21 -3.57
C ARG A 92 -4.65 57.76 -5.01
N SER A 93 -3.99 57.07 -5.95
CA SER A 93 -3.85 57.49 -7.34
C SER A 93 -4.65 56.64 -8.35
N MET A 94 -5.36 55.61 -7.89
CA MET A 94 -6.22 54.81 -8.76
C MET A 94 -7.47 55.60 -9.20
N ASN A 95 -7.63 55.79 -10.52
CA ASN A 95 -8.86 56.35 -11.11
C ASN A 95 -9.95 55.28 -11.20
N MET A 96 -11.17 55.62 -10.79
CA MET A 96 -12.34 54.72 -10.64
C MET A 96 -12.93 54.16 -11.97
N LYS A 97 -12.21 54.23 -13.09
CA LYS A 97 -12.73 53.87 -14.43
C LYS A 97 -12.14 52.57 -15.01
N ASP A 98 -11.23 51.91 -14.31
CA ASP A 98 -10.66 50.62 -14.71
C ASP A 98 -11.29 49.42 -13.98
N GLY A 99 -12.42 49.62 -13.30
CA GLY A 99 -13.21 48.56 -12.68
C GLY A 99 -14.69 48.81 -12.96
N ILE A 100 -15.20 48.13 -13.99
CA ILE A 100 -16.60 47.89 -14.40
C ILE A 100 -17.68 48.63 -13.58
#